data_AF-A0AAV9E0U2-F1
#
_entry.id   AF-A0AAV9E0U2-F1
#
_cell.length_a   1.000
_cell.length_b   1.000
_cell.length_c   1.000
_cell.angle_alpha   90.00
_cell.angle_beta   90.00
_cell.angle_gamma   90.00
#
_symmetry.space_group_name_H-M   'P 1'
#
loop_
_entity.id
_entity.type
_entity.pdbx_description
1 polymer ?
#
loop_
_entity_poly.entity_id
_entity_poly.type
_entity_poly.pdbx_seq_one_letter_code
_entity_poly.pdbx_strand_id
1 'polypeptide(L)'
;MKGLFKSKSKTPADLVRATRELLVYADIHWNSRDAKREEKTVELGKLIRDLKIILYGSSESEPVAEACTQLTTEFFKENSNTLRLLIICLPKLDLEARKDATQIVANLQRQQVHSRLIASDYLEANKDLMDTLISGYENMDIALHYGAMLRECIRHQSIARYVLESDHMKEFFKYIQLDHFDISSDALATFKELLTRHKSTVAEYLSKNYDWFFADFNSKLLQSSNYFTRRQAIKLLGDMLLDRSNSATMVKYVTSTDNLMILMNLLRDSSKSIQMEAFHVFKQLFVANLNKPPEIVSILVKNKDKLLRLFRDFKPDKENEQFEADKAQVVREIMGLELKDQP
;
A
#
# COMPACT_ATOMS: atom_id res chain seq x y z
N MET A 1 -49.79 -27.92 22.95
CA MET A 1 -48.41 -28.25 22.53
C MET A 1 -48.13 -27.61 21.17
N LYS A 2 -47.49 -26.43 21.15
CA LYS A 2 -46.88 -25.86 19.93
C LYS A 2 -45.41 -25.67 20.26
N GLY A 3 -44.61 -26.65 19.84
CA GLY A 3 -43.16 -26.64 20.00
C GLY A 3 -42.55 -25.53 19.16
N LEU A 4 -41.95 -24.56 19.83
CA LEU A 4 -41.00 -23.61 19.28
C LEU A 4 -39.84 -24.39 18.66
N PHE A 5 -39.85 -24.56 17.33
CA PHE A 5 -38.64 -24.87 16.58
C PHE A 5 -37.74 -23.64 16.60
N LYS A 6 -36.99 -23.46 17.70
CA LYS A 6 -35.76 -22.66 17.67
C LYS A 6 -34.84 -23.34 16.68
N SER A 7 -34.62 -22.72 15.51
CA SER A 7 -33.56 -23.12 14.59
C SER A 7 -32.27 -23.22 15.40
N LYS A 8 -31.62 -24.39 15.41
CA LYS A 8 -30.30 -24.57 16.04
C LYS A 8 -29.40 -23.43 15.54
N SER A 9 -28.91 -22.60 16.45
CA SER A 9 -27.89 -21.59 16.13
C SER A 9 -26.70 -22.34 15.54
N LYS A 10 -26.45 -22.17 14.24
CA LYS A 10 -25.30 -22.80 13.56
C LYS A 10 -24.03 -22.36 14.29
N THR A 11 -23.14 -23.29 14.57
CA THR A 11 -21.86 -22.95 15.20
C THR A 11 -21.00 -22.13 14.20
N PRO A 12 -20.07 -21.29 14.65
CA PRO A 12 -19.16 -20.57 13.75
C PRO A 12 -18.41 -21.52 12.79
N ALA A 13 -18.04 -22.71 13.28
CA ALA A 13 -17.41 -23.76 12.47
C ALA A 13 -18.33 -24.31 11.37
N ASP A 14 -19.61 -24.53 11.67
CA ASP A 14 -20.59 -25.01 10.67
C ASP A 14 -20.91 -23.95 9.61
N LEU A 15 -20.89 -22.67 9.99
CA LEU A 15 -21.04 -21.56 9.05
C LEU A 15 -19.86 -21.46 8.08
N VAL A 16 -18.63 -21.60 8.57
CA VAL A 16 -17.43 -21.64 7.71
C VAL A 16 -17.49 -22.83 6.76
N ARG A 17 -17.87 -24.02 7.25
CA ARG A 17 -18.01 -25.22 6.40
C ARG A 17 -19.08 -25.05 5.32
N ALA A 18 -20.26 -24.54 5.68
CA ALA A 18 -21.34 -24.28 4.73
C ALA A 18 -20.93 -23.22 3.68
N THR A 19 -20.24 -22.17 4.11
CA THR A 19 -19.71 -21.14 3.21
C THR A 19 -18.72 -21.74 2.22
N ARG A 20 -17.81 -22.60 2.69
CA ARG A 20 -16.85 -23.31 1.85
C ARG A 20 -17.54 -24.19 0.81
N GLU A 21 -18.52 -24.99 1.20
CA GLU A 21 -19.25 -25.87 0.27
C GLU A 21 -19.92 -25.06 -0.86
N LEU A 22 -20.52 -23.92 -0.53
CA LEU A 22 -21.09 -23.01 -1.52
C LEU A 22 -20.04 -22.33 -2.39
N LEU A 23 -18.87 -21.98 -1.84
CA LEU A 23 -17.76 -21.43 -2.62
C LEU A 23 -17.20 -22.46 -3.60
N VAL A 24 -17.02 -23.72 -3.20
CA VAL A 24 -16.59 -24.80 -4.10
C VAL A 24 -17.62 -25.01 -5.21
N TYR A 25 -18.91 -25.00 -4.88
CA TYR A 25 -19.98 -25.11 -5.87
C TYR A 25 -19.97 -23.94 -6.86
N ALA A 26 -19.81 -22.71 -6.36
CA ALA A 26 -19.72 -21.50 -7.18
C ALA A 26 -18.49 -21.51 -8.09
N ASP A 27 -17.40 -22.13 -7.66
CA ASP A 27 -16.20 -22.26 -8.47
C ASP A 27 -16.38 -23.25 -9.62
N ILE A 28 -16.88 -24.46 -9.31
CA ILE A 28 -17.09 -25.55 -10.28
C ILE A 28 -18.18 -25.20 -11.31
N HIS A 29 -19.27 -24.57 -10.88
CA HIS A 29 -20.45 -24.31 -11.74
C HIS A 29 -20.51 -22.89 -12.31
N TRP A 30 -19.37 -22.18 -12.38
CA TRP A 30 -19.29 -20.79 -12.85
C TRP A 30 -19.87 -20.54 -14.25
N ASN A 31 -19.74 -21.50 -15.17
CA ASN A 31 -20.22 -21.38 -16.55
C ASN A 31 -21.68 -21.83 -16.73
N SER A 32 -22.32 -22.42 -15.70
CA SER A 32 -23.71 -22.86 -15.79
C SER A 32 -24.65 -21.68 -15.52
N ARG A 33 -25.58 -21.41 -16.46
CA ARG A 33 -26.66 -20.41 -16.31
C ARG A 33 -27.93 -21.06 -15.74
N ASP A 34 -27.81 -21.78 -14.63
CA ASP A 34 -28.94 -22.42 -13.98
C ASP A 34 -29.54 -21.54 -12.89
N ALA A 35 -30.88 -21.51 -12.77
CA ALA A 35 -31.58 -20.82 -11.67
C ALA A 35 -31.12 -21.28 -10.26
N LYS A 36 -30.64 -22.52 -10.17
CA LYS A 36 -30.05 -23.10 -8.95
C LYS A 36 -28.76 -22.39 -8.53
N ARG A 37 -28.01 -21.81 -9.46
CA ARG A 37 -26.81 -21.02 -9.15
C ARG A 37 -27.18 -19.70 -8.49
N GLU A 38 -28.18 -19.00 -9.02
CA GLU A 38 -28.61 -17.71 -8.47
C GLU A 38 -29.12 -17.85 -7.04
N GLU A 39 -29.90 -18.91 -6.76
CA GLU A 39 -30.31 -19.27 -5.40
C GLU A 39 -29.11 -19.52 -4.47
N LYS A 40 -28.09 -20.24 -4.96
CA LYS A 40 -26.86 -20.56 -4.20
C LYS A 40 -25.98 -19.34 -3.97
N THR A 41 -25.92 -18.39 -4.90
CA THR A 41 -25.21 -17.10 -4.72
C THR A 41 -25.89 -16.24 -3.65
N VAL A 42 -27.23 -16.20 -3.64
CA VAL A 42 -27.99 -15.50 -2.58
C VAL A 42 -27.79 -16.17 -1.22
N GLU A 43 -27.76 -17.49 -1.16
CA GLU A 43 -27.45 -18.25 0.06
C GLU A 43 -26.03 -17.95 0.56
N LEU A 44 -25.04 -17.89 -0.36
CA LEU A 44 -23.67 -17.53 -0.04
C LEU A 44 -23.54 -16.10 0.51
N GLY A 45 -24.25 -15.14 -0.09
CA GLY A 45 -24.30 -13.76 0.41
C GLY A 45 -24.85 -13.67 1.84
N LYS A 46 -25.89 -14.45 2.17
CA LYS A 46 -26.42 -14.55 3.54
C LYS A 46 -25.39 -15.11 4.52
N LEU A 47 -24.70 -16.19 4.14
CA LEU A 47 -23.67 -16.78 4.99
C LEU A 47 -22.49 -15.82 5.21
N ILE A 48 -22.06 -15.08 4.19
CA ILE A 48 -21.03 -14.06 4.31
C ILE A 48 -21.48 -12.96 5.29
N ARG A 49 -22.73 -12.50 5.20
CA ARG A 49 -23.29 -11.54 6.16
C ARG A 49 -23.33 -12.10 7.58
N ASP A 50 -23.71 -13.37 7.77
CA ASP A 50 -23.71 -14.02 9.07
C ASP A 50 -22.29 -14.11 9.67
N LEU A 51 -21.28 -14.45 8.84
CA LEU A 51 -19.87 -14.45 9.26
C LEU A 51 -19.41 -13.05 9.69
N LYS A 52 -19.81 -12.01 8.96
CA LYS A 52 -19.51 -10.62 9.33
C LYS A 52 -20.15 -10.23 10.66
N ILE A 53 -21.40 -10.61 10.90
CA ILE A 53 -22.10 -10.32 12.17
C ILE A 53 -21.37 -10.96 13.35
N ILE A 54 -20.82 -12.18 13.18
CA ILE A 54 -20.02 -12.83 14.22
C ILE A 54 -18.74 -12.03 14.51
N LEU A 55 -18.08 -11.50 13.49
CA LEU A 55 -16.78 -10.82 13.62
C LEU A 55 -16.87 -9.36 14.08
N TYR A 56 -17.95 -8.65 13.72
CA TYR A 56 -18.14 -7.22 14.03
C TYR A 56 -19.23 -6.96 15.08
N GLY A 57 -20.02 -7.96 15.43
CA GLY A 57 -21.22 -7.79 16.24
C GLY A 57 -22.42 -7.32 15.43
N SER A 58 -23.59 -7.32 16.07
CA SER A 58 -24.82 -6.72 15.54
C SER A 58 -25.08 -5.37 16.23
N SER A 59 -26.09 -4.62 15.78
CA SER A 59 -26.54 -3.39 16.46
C SER A 59 -26.97 -3.62 17.92
N GLU A 60 -27.15 -4.88 18.34
CA GLU A 60 -27.65 -5.27 19.65
C GLU A 60 -26.63 -6.09 20.46
N SER A 61 -25.51 -6.52 19.88
CA SER A 61 -24.55 -7.39 20.56
C SER A 61 -23.11 -7.20 20.10
N GLU A 62 -22.19 -7.11 21.08
CA GLU A 62 -20.74 -7.10 20.82
C GLU A 62 -20.25 -8.48 20.34
N PRO A 63 -19.18 -8.52 19.52
CA PRO A 63 -18.64 -9.77 19.00
C PRO A 63 -18.08 -10.65 20.14
N VAL A 64 -18.49 -11.91 20.17
CA VAL A 64 -18.00 -12.88 21.16
C VAL A 64 -16.60 -13.35 20.76
N ALA A 65 -15.59 -13.01 21.57
CA ALA A 65 -14.19 -13.33 21.30
C ALA A 65 -13.92 -14.83 21.05
N GLU A 66 -14.63 -15.72 21.75
CA GLU A 66 -14.53 -17.16 21.55
C GLU A 66 -15.08 -17.60 20.18
N ALA A 67 -16.23 -17.05 19.76
CA ALA A 67 -16.83 -17.34 18.46
C ALA A 67 -15.94 -16.83 17.31
N CYS A 68 -15.35 -15.64 17.47
CA CYS A 68 -14.35 -15.08 16.57
C CYS A 68 -13.13 -16.00 16.45
N THR A 69 -12.60 -16.50 17.57
CA THR A 69 -11.45 -17.39 17.61
C THR A 69 -11.73 -18.72 16.90
N GLN A 70 -12.90 -19.31 17.16
CA GLN A 70 -13.33 -20.56 16.50
C GLN A 70 -13.51 -20.37 14.99
N LEU A 71 -14.12 -19.26 14.56
CA LEU A 71 -14.30 -18.90 13.15
C LEU A 71 -12.94 -18.77 12.47
N THR A 72 -12.02 -17.99 13.04
CA THR A 72 -10.67 -17.78 12.51
C THR A 72 -9.89 -19.09 12.40
N THR A 73 -9.99 -19.96 13.40
CA THR A 73 -9.31 -21.26 13.41
C THR A 73 -9.81 -22.17 12.28
N GLU A 74 -11.11 -22.26 12.06
CA GLU A 74 -11.66 -23.08 10.96
C GLU A 74 -11.43 -22.44 9.58
N PHE A 75 -11.44 -21.11 9.52
CA PHE A 75 -11.20 -20.38 8.27
C PHE A 75 -9.79 -20.58 7.73
N PHE A 76 -8.78 -20.64 8.62
CA PHE A 76 -7.36 -20.84 8.28
C PHE A 76 -6.87 -22.28 8.45
N LYS A 77 -7.75 -23.23 8.74
CA LYS A 77 -7.38 -24.64 8.85
C LYS A 77 -6.75 -25.11 7.53
N GLU A 78 -5.58 -25.74 7.60
CA GLU A 78 -4.74 -26.10 6.43
C GLU A 78 -5.49 -26.79 5.29
N ASN A 79 -6.52 -27.59 5.62
CA ASN A 79 -7.31 -28.34 4.64
C ASN A 79 -8.56 -27.59 4.12
N SER A 80 -8.84 -26.37 4.60
CA SER A 80 -10.11 -25.68 4.29
C SER A 80 -10.04 -24.78 3.06
N ASN A 81 -8.87 -24.21 2.71
CA ASN A 81 -8.69 -23.31 1.56
C ASN A 81 -9.77 -22.23 1.43
N THR A 82 -10.42 -21.86 2.54
CA THR A 82 -11.63 -21.03 2.53
C THR A 82 -11.30 -19.61 2.06
N LEU A 83 -10.15 -19.06 2.50
CA LEU A 83 -9.65 -17.77 2.04
C LEU A 83 -9.39 -17.76 0.53
N ARG A 84 -8.72 -18.81 0.03
CA ARG A 84 -8.39 -18.97 -1.40
C ARG A 84 -9.65 -18.97 -2.24
N LEU A 85 -10.62 -19.80 -1.87
CA LEU A 85 -11.88 -19.91 -2.57
C LEU A 85 -12.68 -18.60 -2.52
N LEU A 86 -12.64 -17.88 -1.40
CA LEU A 86 -13.27 -16.58 -1.25
C LEU A 86 -12.65 -15.53 -2.19
N ILE A 87 -11.31 -15.51 -2.32
CA ILE A 87 -10.60 -14.60 -3.23
C ILE A 87 -10.94 -14.93 -4.69
N ILE A 88 -10.91 -16.21 -5.09
CA ILE A 88 -11.22 -16.66 -6.46
C ILE A 88 -12.69 -16.41 -6.81
N CYS A 89 -13.60 -16.59 -5.85
CA CYS A 89 -15.03 -16.36 -6.07
C CYS A 89 -15.46 -14.91 -5.88
N LEU A 90 -14.58 -14.01 -5.41
CA LEU A 90 -14.92 -12.60 -5.18
C LEU A 90 -15.54 -11.90 -6.40
N PRO A 91 -15.04 -12.07 -7.65
CA PRO A 91 -15.64 -11.47 -8.83
C PRO A 91 -17.04 -12.03 -9.13
N LYS A 92 -17.35 -13.21 -8.61
CA LYS A 92 -18.59 -13.96 -8.81
C LYS A 92 -19.71 -13.53 -7.84
N LEU A 93 -19.35 -12.79 -6.78
CA LEU A 93 -20.26 -12.30 -5.76
C LEU A 93 -20.91 -10.97 -6.15
N ASP A 94 -22.03 -10.65 -5.51
CA ASP A 94 -22.68 -9.35 -5.60
C ASP A 94 -21.89 -8.27 -4.84
N LEU A 95 -22.24 -6.99 -5.06
CA LEU A 95 -21.49 -5.87 -4.51
C LEU A 95 -21.49 -5.85 -2.96
N GLU A 96 -22.59 -6.24 -2.34
CA GLU A 96 -22.69 -6.31 -0.87
C GLU A 96 -21.81 -7.43 -0.31
N ALA A 97 -21.88 -8.64 -0.89
CA ALA A 97 -21.06 -9.76 -0.45
C ALA A 97 -19.57 -9.52 -0.71
N ARG A 98 -19.17 -8.79 -1.76
CA ARG A 98 -17.76 -8.36 -1.97
C ARG A 98 -17.28 -7.45 -0.84
N LYS A 99 -18.09 -6.46 -0.43
CA LYS A 99 -17.78 -5.56 0.68
C LYS A 99 -17.67 -6.34 1.99
N ASP A 100 -18.65 -7.21 2.27
CA ASP A 100 -18.67 -8.00 3.49
C ASP A 100 -17.49 -8.99 3.53
N ALA A 101 -17.17 -9.66 2.42
CA ALA A 101 -16.00 -10.53 2.28
C ALA A 101 -14.69 -9.78 2.54
N THR A 102 -14.54 -8.56 2.01
CA THR A 102 -13.35 -7.71 2.24
C THR A 102 -13.18 -7.40 3.73
N GLN A 103 -14.26 -7.05 4.41
CA GLN A 103 -14.24 -6.74 5.85
C GLN A 103 -13.94 -7.98 6.69
N ILE A 104 -14.52 -9.13 6.35
CA ILE A 104 -14.24 -10.41 7.01
C ILE A 104 -12.75 -10.74 6.89
N VAL A 105 -12.19 -10.70 5.68
CA VAL A 105 -10.75 -10.96 5.46
C VAL A 105 -9.89 -9.99 6.26
N ALA A 106 -10.22 -8.69 6.24
CA ALA A 106 -9.48 -7.69 7.01
C ALA A 106 -9.53 -7.93 8.53
N ASN A 107 -10.68 -8.33 9.07
CA ASN A 107 -10.82 -8.64 10.49
C ASN A 107 -10.03 -9.91 10.86
N LEU A 108 -10.21 -10.99 10.08
CA LEU A 108 -9.56 -12.28 10.28
C LEU A 108 -8.04 -12.19 10.32
N GLN A 109 -7.44 -11.34 9.47
CA GLN A 109 -5.99 -11.14 9.47
C GLN A 109 -5.46 -10.41 10.70
N ARG A 110 -6.30 -9.63 11.38
CA ARG A 110 -5.93 -8.91 12.61
C ARG A 110 -6.18 -9.73 13.86
N GLN A 111 -6.97 -10.80 13.79
CA GLN A 111 -7.31 -11.62 14.95
C GLN A 111 -6.12 -12.44 15.41
N GLN A 112 -5.80 -12.30 16.70
CA GLN A 112 -4.84 -13.15 17.39
C GLN A 112 -5.57 -14.32 18.02
N VAL A 113 -5.21 -15.53 17.62
CA VAL A 113 -5.70 -16.76 18.22
C VAL A 113 -4.59 -17.31 19.10
N HIS A 114 -4.83 -17.40 20.42
CA HIS A 114 -3.81 -17.82 21.41
C HIS A 114 -2.50 -17.02 21.30
N SER A 115 -2.61 -15.70 21.12
CA SER A 115 -1.47 -14.78 20.92
C SER A 115 -0.60 -15.06 19.68
N ARG A 116 -1.10 -15.84 18.73
CA ARG A 116 -0.48 -16.08 17.42
C ARG A 116 -1.37 -15.59 16.28
N LEU A 117 -0.75 -15.09 15.22
CA LEU A 117 -1.44 -14.70 13.99
C LEU A 117 -1.48 -15.91 13.05
N ILE A 118 -2.48 -16.78 13.20
CA ILE A 118 -2.66 -17.97 12.34
C ILE A 118 -2.75 -17.56 10.85
N ALA A 119 -3.29 -16.37 10.58
CA ALA A 119 -3.33 -15.80 9.24
C ALA A 119 -1.92 -15.65 8.61
N SER A 120 -0.91 -15.30 9.41
CA SER A 120 0.47 -15.16 8.93
C SER A 120 1.03 -16.51 8.46
N ASP A 121 0.84 -17.56 9.27
CA ASP A 121 1.34 -18.91 8.98
C ASP A 121 0.65 -19.48 7.73
N TYR A 122 -0.67 -19.29 7.62
CA TYR A 122 -1.43 -19.71 6.45
C TYR A 122 -1.01 -18.99 5.17
N LEU A 123 -0.81 -17.66 5.23
CA LEU A 123 -0.39 -16.87 4.08
C LEU A 123 1.04 -17.22 3.66
N GLU A 124 1.91 -17.59 4.59
CA GLU A 124 3.26 -18.06 4.28
C GLU A 124 3.26 -19.39 3.51
N ALA A 125 2.30 -20.27 3.79
CA ALA A 125 2.07 -21.49 3.02
C ALA A 125 1.35 -21.26 1.67
N ASN A 126 0.67 -20.12 1.49
CA ASN A 126 -0.17 -19.80 0.32
C ASN A 126 0.20 -18.44 -0.30
N LYS A 127 1.49 -18.24 -0.61
CA LYS A 127 2.01 -16.97 -1.13
C LYS A 127 1.43 -16.59 -2.51
N ASP A 128 1.04 -17.58 -3.30
CA ASP A 128 0.40 -17.44 -4.61
C ASP A 128 -0.96 -16.70 -4.55
N LEU A 129 -1.57 -16.60 -3.37
CA LEU A 129 -2.74 -15.73 -3.17
C LEU A 129 -2.40 -14.26 -3.38
N MET A 130 -1.17 -13.83 -3.10
CA MET A 130 -0.75 -12.45 -3.32
C MET A 130 -0.72 -12.14 -4.80
N ASP A 131 -0.21 -13.07 -5.61
CA ASP A 131 -0.15 -12.94 -7.06
C ASP A 131 -1.56 -12.74 -7.63
N THR A 132 -2.55 -13.49 -7.12
CA THR A 132 -3.97 -13.37 -7.52
C THR A 132 -4.57 -12.02 -7.11
N LEU A 133 -4.27 -11.55 -5.90
CA LEU A 133 -4.75 -10.24 -5.41
C LEU A 133 -4.15 -9.09 -6.23
N ILE A 134 -2.87 -9.20 -6.61
CA ILE A 134 -2.16 -8.20 -7.39
C ILE A 134 -2.67 -8.19 -8.84
N SER A 135 -2.78 -9.35 -9.49
CA SER A 135 -3.30 -9.44 -10.86
C SER A 135 -4.72 -8.91 -10.97
N GLY A 136 -5.52 -9.01 -9.90
CA GLY A 136 -6.88 -8.52 -9.92
C GLY A 136 -7.03 -7.00 -9.84
N TYR A 137 -5.94 -6.22 -9.71
CA TYR A 137 -5.97 -4.78 -10.02
C TYR A 137 -6.33 -4.49 -11.49
N GLU A 138 -6.18 -5.47 -12.39
CA GLU A 138 -6.61 -5.36 -13.79
C GLU A 138 -8.14 -5.35 -13.94
N ASN A 139 -8.87 -5.88 -12.96
CA ASN A 139 -10.33 -5.90 -12.99
C ASN A 139 -10.90 -4.77 -12.15
N MET A 140 -11.42 -3.76 -12.83
CA MET A 140 -11.90 -2.52 -12.22
C MET A 140 -13.01 -2.70 -11.17
N ASP A 141 -13.85 -3.73 -11.32
CA ASP A 141 -14.99 -3.96 -10.42
C ASP A 141 -14.58 -4.54 -9.06
N ILE A 142 -13.37 -5.12 -8.98
CA ILE A 142 -12.86 -5.81 -7.78
C ILE A 142 -11.53 -5.23 -7.29
N ALA A 143 -10.86 -4.38 -8.08
CA ALA A 143 -9.55 -3.85 -7.78
C ALA A 143 -9.47 -3.22 -6.37
N LEU A 144 -10.47 -2.42 -5.97
CA LEU A 144 -10.51 -1.81 -4.64
C LEU A 144 -10.69 -2.83 -3.50
N HIS A 145 -11.41 -3.91 -3.76
CA HIS A 145 -11.61 -4.98 -2.79
C HIS A 145 -10.31 -5.78 -2.59
N TYR A 146 -9.66 -6.15 -3.70
CA TYR A 146 -8.38 -6.83 -3.63
C TYR A 146 -7.27 -5.96 -3.07
N GLY A 147 -7.23 -4.67 -3.40
CA GLY A 147 -6.30 -3.73 -2.80
C GLY A 147 -6.47 -3.60 -1.29
N ALA A 148 -7.71 -3.53 -0.80
CA ALA A 148 -7.99 -3.52 0.63
C ALA A 148 -7.57 -4.84 1.32
N MET A 149 -7.83 -6.00 0.71
CA MET A 149 -7.37 -7.29 1.24
C MET A 149 -5.84 -7.39 1.23
N LEU A 150 -5.19 -6.96 0.16
CA LEU A 150 -3.74 -6.99 0.00
C LEU A 150 -3.05 -6.10 1.04
N ARG A 151 -3.58 -4.91 1.33
CA ARG A 151 -3.06 -4.03 2.39
C ARG A 151 -3.08 -4.67 3.78
N GLU A 152 -4.08 -5.50 4.04
CA GLU A 152 -4.10 -6.26 5.29
C GLU A 152 -3.05 -7.38 5.26
N CYS A 153 -2.87 -8.07 4.12
CA CYS A 153 -1.91 -9.17 4.00
C CYS A 153 -0.46 -8.69 4.20
N ILE A 154 -0.11 -7.53 3.66
CA ILE A 154 1.23 -6.94 3.77
C ILE A 154 1.54 -6.41 5.18
N ARG A 155 0.60 -6.48 6.12
CA ARG A 155 0.90 -6.24 7.54
C ARG A 155 1.83 -7.30 8.10
N HIS A 156 1.79 -8.51 7.54
CA HIS A 156 2.72 -9.57 7.89
C HIS A 156 4.03 -9.37 7.14
N GLN A 157 5.15 -9.35 7.88
CA GLN A 157 6.47 -9.10 7.32
C GLN A 157 6.88 -10.14 6.26
N SER A 158 6.53 -11.42 6.47
CA SER A 158 6.81 -12.52 5.54
C SER A 158 6.17 -12.29 4.17
N ILE A 159 4.94 -11.78 4.17
CA ILE A 159 4.16 -11.50 2.95
C ILE A 159 4.64 -10.23 2.27
N ALA A 160 4.88 -9.16 3.03
CA ALA A 160 5.46 -7.95 2.49
C ALA A 160 6.82 -8.23 1.83
N ARG A 161 7.66 -9.08 2.45
CA ARG A 161 8.92 -9.51 1.86
C ARG A 161 8.74 -10.24 0.53
N TYR A 162 7.80 -11.19 0.47
CA TYR A 162 7.50 -11.92 -0.75
C TYR A 162 7.06 -10.98 -1.89
N VAL A 163 6.12 -10.06 -1.61
CA VAL A 163 5.64 -9.10 -2.61
C VAL A 163 6.77 -8.17 -3.06
N LEU A 164 7.61 -7.69 -2.15
CA LEU A 164 8.76 -6.84 -2.48
C LEU A 164 9.78 -7.58 -3.36
N GLU A 165 10.12 -8.82 -3.05
CA GLU A 165 11.12 -9.62 -3.77
C GLU A 165 10.60 -10.18 -5.12
N SER A 166 9.28 -10.12 -5.36
CA SER A 166 8.63 -10.61 -6.58
C SER A 166 8.62 -9.59 -7.74
N ASP A 167 8.37 -10.08 -8.96
CA ASP A 167 8.20 -9.23 -10.15
C ASP A 167 6.96 -8.33 -10.08
N HIS A 168 6.04 -8.57 -9.13
CA HIS A 168 4.86 -7.75 -8.90
C HIS A 168 5.17 -6.30 -8.56
N MET A 169 6.36 -6.00 -8.03
CA MET A 169 6.78 -4.61 -7.80
C MET A 169 6.81 -3.79 -9.08
N LYS A 170 7.11 -4.40 -10.24
CA LYS A 170 7.10 -3.71 -11.53
C LYS A 170 5.67 -3.43 -12.01
N GLU A 171 4.72 -4.26 -11.63
CA GLU A 171 3.30 -4.12 -12.00
C GLU A 171 2.67 -2.93 -11.27
N PHE A 172 3.04 -2.67 -10.00
CA PHE A 172 2.55 -1.49 -9.27
C PHE A 172 2.87 -0.18 -9.99
N PHE A 173 4.03 -0.04 -10.62
CA PHE A 173 4.34 1.17 -11.41
C PHE A 173 3.38 1.37 -12.59
N LYS A 174 2.81 0.29 -13.13
CA LYS A 174 1.76 0.35 -14.15
C LYS A 174 0.41 0.71 -13.51
N TYR A 175 0.04 0.04 -12.42
CA TYR A 175 -1.25 0.26 -11.75
C TYR A 175 -1.41 1.68 -11.19
N ILE A 176 -0.32 2.28 -10.69
CA ILE A 176 -0.30 3.68 -10.20
C ILE A 176 -0.52 4.70 -11.32
N GLN A 177 -0.29 4.32 -12.58
CA GLN A 177 -0.46 5.19 -13.74
C GLN A 177 -1.76 4.94 -14.51
N LEU A 178 -2.65 4.10 -13.99
CA LEU A 178 -3.96 3.89 -14.59
C LEU A 178 -4.80 5.18 -14.55
N ASP A 179 -5.58 5.41 -15.61
CA ASP A 179 -6.45 6.58 -15.75
C ASP A 179 -7.56 6.61 -14.68
N HIS A 180 -7.93 5.45 -14.14
CA HIS A 180 -8.91 5.33 -13.07
C HIS A 180 -8.31 5.77 -11.73
N PHE A 181 -8.66 6.99 -11.32
CA PHE A 181 -8.15 7.63 -10.10
C PHE A 181 -8.32 6.76 -8.84
N ASP A 182 -9.47 6.12 -8.65
CA ASP A 182 -9.72 5.31 -7.44
C ASP A 182 -8.76 4.12 -7.37
N ILE A 183 -8.52 3.46 -8.50
CA ILE A 183 -7.63 2.29 -8.59
C ILE A 183 -6.18 2.72 -8.46
N SER A 184 -5.75 3.77 -9.15
CA SER A 184 -4.37 4.26 -9.07
C SER A 184 -4.04 4.82 -7.68
N SER A 185 -4.97 5.51 -7.03
CA SER A 185 -4.86 5.96 -5.65
C SER A 185 -4.75 4.79 -4.66
N ASP A 186 -5.57 3.75 -4.84
CA ASP A 186 -5.51 2.55 -4.02
C ASP A 186 -4.20 1.77 -4.20
N ALA A 187 -3.77 1.54 -5.46
CA ALA A 187 -2.51 0.90 -5.78
C ALA A 187 -1.31 1.67 -5.19
N LEU A 188 -1.34 3.00 -5.26
CA LEU A 188 -0.32 3.86 -4.66
C LEU A 188 -0.33 3.78 -3.13
N ALA A 189 -1.50 3.69 -2.49
CA ALA A 189 -1.59 3.51 -1.05
C ALA A 189 -0.97 2.17 -0.62
N THR A 190 -1.25 1.09 -1.35
CA THR A 190 -0.65 -0.23 -1.14
C THR A 190 0.87 -0.19 -1.36
N PHE A 191 1.32 0.43 -2.45
CA PHE A 191 2.74 0.61 -2.76
C PHE A 191 3.48 1.41 -1.68
N LYS A 192 2.88 2.51 -1.20
CA LYS A 192 3.39 3.28 -0.07
C LYS A 192 3.51 2.43 1.19
N GLU A 193 2.49 1.65 1.51
CA GLU A 193 2.47 0.82 2.71
C GLU A 193 3.55 -0.27 2.67
N LEU A 194 3.73 -0.92 1.52
CA LEU A 194 4.82 -1.86 1.25
C LEU A 194 6.20 -1.24 1.53
N LEU A 195 6.41 0.01 1.12
CA LEU A 195 7.69 0.71 1.20
C LEU A 195 7.93 1.48 2.51
N THR A 196 6.96 1.55 3.41
CA THR A 196 7.09 2.36 4.64
C THR A 196 6.76 1.61 5.93
N ARG A 197 6.06 0.47 5.86
CA ARG A 197 5.66 -0.31 7.04
C ARG A 197 6.82 -1.07 7.67
N HIS A 198 7.47 -1.95 6.89
CA HIS A 198 8.48 -2.88 7.41
C HIS A 198 9.90 -2.39 7.15
N LYS A 199 10.32 -1.40 7.94
CA LYS A 199 11.55 -0.61 7.71
C LYS A 199 12.81 -1.43 7.43
N SER A 200 13.04 -2.51 8.19
CA SER A 200 14.23 -3.37 8.01
C SER A 200 14.21 -4.12 6.68
N THR A 201 13.05 -4.68 6.31
CA THR A 201 12.87 -5.43 5.06
C THR A 201 12.97 -4.50 3.85
N VAL A 202 12.38 -3.31 3.96
CA VAL A 202 12.46 -2.28 2.92
C VAL A 202 13.89 -1.81 2.75
N ALA A 203 14.63 -1.55 3.82
CA ALA A 203 16.03 -1.12 3.75
C ALA A 203 16.91 -2.14 3.02
N GLU A 204 16.74 -3.43 3.33
CA GLU A 204 17.44 -4.52 2.66
C GLU A 204 17.07 -4.56 1.16
N TYR A 205 15.78 -4.48 0.85
CA TYR A 205 15.26 -4.51 -0.51
C TYR A 205 15.78 -3.32 -1.35
N LEU A 206 15.66 -2.09 -0.84
CA LEU A 206 16.11 -0.88 -1.54
C LEU A 206 17.61 -0.87 -1.78
N SER A 207 18.38 -1.39 -0.83
CA SER A 207 19.84 -1.49 -0.97
C SER A 207 20.23 -2.48 -2.07
N LYS A 208 19.54 -3.63 -2.16
CA LYS A 208 19.78 -4.65 -3.20
C LYS A 208 19.29 -4.24 -4.59
N ASN A 209 18.16 -3.55 -4.66
CA ASN A 209 17.43 -3.25 -5.90
C ASN A 209 17.53 -1.78 -6.34
N TYR A 210 18.48 -1.05 -5.78
CA TYR A 210 18.60 0.40 -5.94
C TYR A 210 18.52 0.85 -7.41
N ASP A 211 19.34 0.24 -8.28
CA ASP A 211 19.59 0.79 -9.61
C ASP A 211 18.34 0.75 -10.49
N TRP A 212 17.63 -0.37 -10.54
CA TRP A 212 16.40 -0.48 -11.32
C TRP A 212 15.22 0.20 -10.64
N PHE A 213 15.10 0.09 -9.31
CA PHE A 213 13.96 0.64 -8.57
C PHE A 213 13.92 2.16 -8.68
N PHE A 214 15.05 2.85 -8.42
CA PHE A 214 15.08 4.30 -8.52
C PHE A 214 15.06 4.79 -9.96
N ALA A 215 15.60 4.04 -10.93
CA ALA A 215 15.44 4.38 -12.35
C ALA A 215 13.96 4.40 -12.77
N ASP A 216 13.20 3.37 -12.40
CA ASP A 216 11.76 3.30 -12.66
C ASP A 216 10.98 4.32 -11.83
N PHE A 217 11.30 4.50 -10.55
CA PHE A 217 10.65 5.50 -9.69
C PHE A 217 10.80 6.91 -10.24
N ASN A 218 12.01 7.26 -10.68
CA ASN A 218 12.32 8.57 -11.23
C ASN A 218 11.62 8.80 -12.58
N SER A 219 11.77 7.86 -13.51
CA SER A 219 11.23 8.00 -14.87
C SER A 219 9.72 7.86 -14.94
N LYS A 220 9.13 6.91 -14.20
CA LYS A 220 7.70 6.57 -14.28
C LYS A 220 6.84 7.33 -13.29
N LEU A 221 7.35 7.70 -12.11
CA LEU A 221 6.55 8.36 -11.07
C LEU A 221 6.89 9.85 -10.93
N LEU A 222 8.16 10.20 -10.68
CA LEU A 222 8.55 11.61 -10.49
C LEU A 222 8.41 12.44 -11.76
N GLN A 223 8.69 11.86 -12.92
CA GLN A 223 8.56 12.51 -14.23
C GLN A 223 7.23 12.20 -14.93
N SER A 224 6.26 11.60 -14.22
CA SER A 224 4.94 11.28 -14.77
C SER A 224 4.20 12.54 -15.26
N SER A 225 3.38 12.42 -16.30
CA SER A 225 2.47 13.49 -16.73
C SER A 225 1.35 13.75 -15.71
N ASN A 226 1.02 12.75 -14.89
CA ASN A 226 -0.06 12.83 -13.91
C ASN A 226 0.35 13.62 -12.66
N TYR A 227 -0.34 14.74 -12.41
CA TYR A 227 -0.14 15.59 -11.25
C TYR A 227 -0.23 14.83 -9.92
N PHE A 228 -1.24 13.97 -9.77
CA PHE A 228 -1.47 13.21 -8.54
C PHE A 228 -0.30 12.25 -8.27
N THR A 229 0.10 11.48 -9.28
CA THR A 229 1.22 10.54 -9.21
C THR A 229 2.52 11.25 -8.86
N ARG A 230 2.86 12.36 -9.54
CA ARG A 230 4.07 13.14 -9.22
C ARG A 230 4.08 13.60 -7.77
N ARG A 231 2.98 14.22 -7.32
CA ARG A 231 2.90 14.77 -5.96
C ARG A 231 3.09 13.69 -4.89
N GLN A 232 2.42 12.56 -5.06
CA GLN A 232 2.51 11.48 -4.09
C GLN A 232 3.86 10.76 -4.14
N ALA A 233 4.46 10.63 -5.32
CA ALA A 233 5.79 10.08 -5.49
C ALA A 233 6.86 10.93 -4.78
N ILE A 234 6.78 12.26 -4.87
CA ILE A 234 7.69 13.15 -4.13
C ILE A 234 7.55 12.95 -2.63
N LYS A 235 6.31 12.91 -2.13
CA LYS A 235 6.04 12.67 -0.71
C LYS A 235 6.58 11.30 -0.26
N LEU A 236 6.34 10.26 -1.06
CA LEU A 236 6.83 8.91 -0.79
C LEU A 236 8.37 8.85 -0.80
N LEU A 237 9.02 9.55 -1.72
CA LEU A 237 10.48 9.64 -1.78
C LEU A 237 11.04 10.22 -0.48
N GLY A 238 10.42 11.28 0.04
CA GLY A 238 10.75 11.83 1.35
C GLY A 238 10.54 10.81 2.46
N ASP A 239 9.34 10.22 2.55
CA ASP A 239 8.99 9.22 3.57
C ASP A 239 9.98 8.03 3.58
N MET A 240 10.48 7.61 2.41
CA MET A 240 11.44 6.52 2.28
C MET A 240 12.86 6.92 2.64
N LEU A 241 13.40 7.99 2.05
CA LEU A 241 14.82 8.33 2.16
C LEU A 241 15.18 9.00 3.51
N LEU A 242 14.21 9.58 4.20
CA LEU A 242 14.43 10.21 5.50
C LEU A 242 14.34 9.23 6.67
N ASP A 243 13.90 8.00 6.41
CA ASP A 243 13.93 6.96 7.43
C ASP A 243 15.36 6.56 7.76
N ARG A 244 15.68 6.47 9.06
CA ARG A 244 17.03 6.14 9.56
C ARG A 244 17.51 4.78 9.06
N SER A 245 16.59 3.83 8.85
CA SER A 245 16.90 2.48 8.36
C SER A 245 17.41 2.51 6.91
N ASN A 246 17.02 3.53 6.14
CA ASN A 246 17.37 3.70 4.73
C ASN A 246 18.57 4.64 4.53
N SER A 247 19.33 4.94 5.58
CA SER A 247 20.46 5.89 5.54
C SER A 247 21.49 5.56 4.44
N ALA A 248 21.85 4.29 4.25
CA ALA A 248 22.77 3.88 3.20
C ALA A 248 22.22 4.15 1.78
N THR A 249 20.93 3.86 1.57
CA THR A 249 20.21 4.15 0.32
C THR A 249 20.11 5.66 0.09
N MET A 250 19.82 6.43 1.14
CA MET A 250 19.77 7.89 1.10
C MET A 250 21.10 8.49 0.69
N VAL A 251 22.22 8.05 1.27
CA VAL A 251 23.57 8.51 0.90
C VAL A 251 23.86 8.23 -0.57
N LYS A 252 23.50 7.04 -1.09
CA LYS A 252 23.63 6.72 -2.52
C LYS A 252 22.75 7.64 -3.38
N TYR A 253 21.52 7.93 -2.94
CA TYR A 253 20.58 8.79 -3.66
C TYR A 253 21.04 10.24 -3.78
N VAL A 254 21.53 10.82 -2.69
CA VAL A 254 21.99 12.22 -2.66
C VAL A 254 23.33 12.43 -3.36
N THR A 255 24.04 11.35 -3.69
CA THR A 255 25.30 11.41 -4.44
C THR A 255 25.08 11.50 -5.95
N SER A 256 23.92 11.07 -6.44
CA SER A 256 23.61 11.15 -7.87
C SER A 256 23.23 12.56 -8.31
N THR A 257 23.95 13.08 -9.30
CA THR A 257 23.66 14.36 -9.94
C THR A 257 22.31 14.36 -10.66
N ASP A 258 21.91 13.22 -11.22
CA ASP A 258 20.64 13.08 -11.95
C ASP A 258 19.44 13.22 -11.01
N ASN A 259 19.53 12.61 -9.83
CA ASN A 259 18.51 12.72 -8.79
C ASN A 259 18.33 14.17 -8.32
N LEU A 260 19.44 14.89 -8.16
CA LEU A 260 19.41 16.32 -7.84
C LEU A 260 18.73 17.11 -8.96
N MET A 261 19.09 16.87 -10.23
CA MET A 261 18.48 17.56 -11.36
C MET A 261 16.97 17.32 -11.46
N ILE A 262 16.50 16.10 -11.21
CA ILE A 262 15.07 15.79 -11.19
C ILE A 262 14.36 16.63 -10.12
N LEU A 263 14.87 16.64 -8.88
CA LEU A 263 14.28 17.43 -7.80
C LEU A 263 14.34 18.94 -8.08
N MET A 264 15.45 19.44 -8.64
CA MET A 264 15.56 20.84 -9.05
C MET A 264 14.58 21.23 -10.16
N ASN A 265 14.25 20.31 -11.07
CA ASN A 265 13.21 20.53 -12.07
C ASN A 265 11.81 20.52 -11.44
N LEU A 266 11.55 19.66 -10.45
CA LEU A 266 10.28 19.64 -9.70
C LEU A 266 10.07 20.90 -8.86
N LEU A 267 11.13 21.55 -8.37
CA LEU A 267 11.07 22.88 -7.76
C LEU A 267 10.59 23.97 -8.73
N ARG A 268 10.61 23.70 -10.04
CA ARG A 268 10.13 24.60 -11.10
C ARG A 268 8.84 24.12 -11.75
N ASP A 269 8.17 23.10 -11.20
CA ASP A 269 6.88 22.61 -11.71
C ASP A 269 5.83 23.73 -11.68
N SER A 270 4.82 23.70 -12.54
CA SER A 270 3.78 24.73 -12.57
C SER A 270 2.89 24.71 -11.33
N SER A 271 2.81 23.59 -10.61
CA SER A 271 2.00 23.45 -9.41
C SER A 271 2.76 23.83 -8.14
N LYS A 272 2.25 24.81 -7.40
CA LYS A 272 2.77 25.20 -6.09
C LYS A 272 2.83 24.03 -5.10
N SER A 273 1.83 23.15 -5.09
CA SER A 273 1.83 21.99 -4.19
C SER A 273 2.93 20.99 -4.51
N ILE A 274 3.33 20.84 -5.79
CA ILE A 274 4.49 20.01 -6.14
C ILE A 274 5.79 20.69 -5.71
N GLN A 275 5.90 22.01 -5.96
CA GLN A 275 7.07 22.79 -5.58
C GLN A 275 7.32 22.72 -4.05
N MET A 276 6.27 22.79 -3.23
CA MET A 276 6.36 22.75 -1.76
C MET A 276 6.89 21.39 -1.27
N GLU A 277 6.31 20.31 -1.76
CA GLU A 277 6.73 18.96 -1.40
C GLU A 277 8.16 18.69 -1.92
N ALA A 278 8.48 19.14 -3.13
CA ALA A 278 9.84 19.07 -3.67
C ALA A 278 10.83 19.89 -2.85
N PHE A 279 10.43 21.05 -2.31
CA PHE A 279 11.25 21.88 -1.44
C PHE A 279 11.58 21.16 -0.13
N HIS A 280 10.60 20.53 0.52
CA HIS A 280 10.85 19.78 1.75
C HIS A 280 11.85 18.63 1.52
N VAL A 281 11.64 17.86 0.45
CA VAL A 281 12.54 16.75 0.08
C VAL A 281 13.93 17.27 -0.30
N PHE A 282 14.02 18.33 -1.10
CA PHE A 282 15.28 18.96 -1.50
C PHE A 282 16.05 19.49 -0.28
N LYS A 283 15.38 20.20 0.63
CA LYS A 283 15.94 20.70 1.88
C LYS A 283 16.53 19.53 2.68
N GLN A 284 15.72 18.51 2.94
CA GLN A 284 16.09 17.45 3.87
C GLN A 284 17.15 16.51 3.31
N LEU A 285 17.14 16.25 1.99
CA LEU A 285 18.09 15.34 1.35
C LEU A 285 19.40 16.03 0.92
N PHE A 286 19.32 17.21 0.31
CA PHE A 286 20.49 17.82 -0.34
C PHE A 286 21.08 19.00 0.42
N VAL A 287 20.26 19.78 1.14
CA VAL A 287 20.71 20.97 1.85
C VAL A 287 21.17 20.61 3.26
N ALA A 288 20.33 19.91 4.03
CA ALA A 288 20.62 19.47 5.39
C ALA A 288 21.69 18.34 5.47
N ASN A 289 22.06 17.71 4.35
CA ASN A 289 23.11 16.69 4.35
C ASN A 289 24.47 17.33 4.66
N LEU A 290 25.11 16.92 5.76
CA LEU A 290 26.41 17.47 6.18
C LEU A 290 27.56 16.99 5.28
N ASN A 291 27.42 15.83 4.63
CA ASN A 291 28.44 15.21 3.78
C ASN A 291 28.05 15.29 2.30
N LYS A 292 28.01 16.50 1.75
CA LYS A 292 27.64 16.73 0.35
C LYS A 292 28.80 16.36 -0.57
N PRO A 293 28.59 15.52 -1.60
CA PRO A 293 29.61 15.23 -2.59
C PRO A 293 30.05 16.48 -3.36
N PRO A 294 31.33 16.59 -3.77
CA PRO A 294 31.85 17.77 -4.47
C PRO A 294 31.07 18.15 -5.73
N GLU A 295 30.59 17.15 -6.49
CA GLU A 295 29.80 17.34 -7.70
C GLU A 295 28.46 18.02 -7.42
N ILE A 296 27.78 17.59 -6.35
CA ILE A 296 26.52 18.18 -5.88
C ILE A 296 26.75 19.62 -5.42
N VAL A 297 27.82 19.87 -4.66
CA VAL A 297 28.20 21.23 -4.25
C VAL A 297 28.47 22.11 -5.48
N SER A 298 29.19 21.58 -6.48
CA SER A 298 29.45 22.30 -7.74
C SER A 298 28.16 22.71 -8.46
N ILE A 299 27.18 21.80 -8.55
CA ILE A 299 25.87 22.09 -9.16
C ILE A 299 25.11 23.16 -8.36
N LEU A 300 25.09 23.06 -7.04
CA LEU A 300 24.42 24.03 -6.16
C LEU A 300 25.07 25.42 -6.24
N VAL A 301 26.41 25.49 -6.27
CA VAL A 301 27.15 26.76 -6.42
C VAL A 301 26.93 27.37 -7.81
N LYS A 302 26.99 26.57 -8.88
CA LYS A 302 26.72 27.04 -10.26
C LYS A 302 25.29 27.59 -10.44
N ASN A 303 24.33 27.05 -9.69
CA ASN A 303 22.93 27.48 -9.75
C ASN A 303 22.51 28.41 -8.60
N LYS A 304 23.47 28.88 -7.78
CA LYS A 304 23.24 29.65 -6.56
C LYS A 304 22.33 30.85 -6.78
N ASP A 305 22.66 31.72 -7.74
CA ASP A 305 21.87 32.93 -8.02
C ASP A 305 20.44 32.61 -8.50
N LYS A 306 20.29 31.54 -9.28
CA LYS A 306 18.98 31.10 -9.80
C LYS A 306 18.12 30.51 -8.68
N LEU A 307 18.71 29.69 -7.80
CA LEU A 307 18.04 29.12 -6.63
C LEU A 307 17.63 30.22 -5.65
N LEU A 308 18.49 31.20 -5.38
CA LEU A 308 18.18 32.32 -4.50
C LEU A 308 17.03 33.18 -5.04
N ARG A 309 16.98 33.42 -6.35
CA ARG A 309 15.84 34.09 -7.00
C ARG A 309 14.57 33.25 -6.88
N LEU A 310 14.64 31.96 -7.20
CA LEU A 310 13.50 31.04 -7.10
C LEU A 310 12.93 31.05 -5.69
N PHE A 311 13.77 30.87 -4.66
CA PHE A 311 13.31 30.87 -3.27
C PHE A 311 12.75 32.22 -2.85
N ARG A 312 13.30 33.35 -3.31
CA ARG A 312 12.74 34.68 -2.99
C ARG A 312 11.27 34.81 -3.44
N ASP A 313 10.97 34.34 -4.65
CA ASP A 313 9.64 34.40 -5.24
C ASP A 313 8.72 33.26 -4.76
N PHE A 314 9.31 32.24 -4.11
CA PHE A 314 8.59 31.10 -3.56
C PHE A 314 7.86 31.48 -2.27
N LYS A 315 6.55 31.71 -2.37
CA LYS A 315 5.68 32.04 -1.23
C LYS A 315 4.58 30.98 -1.07
N PRO A 316 4.33 30.50 0.16
CA PRO A 316 3.21 29.60 0.41
C PRO A 316 1.88 30.34 0.23
N ASP A 317 0.82 29.63 -0.16
CA ASP A 317 -0.53 30.22 -0.33
C ASP A 317 -1.17 30.66 1.00
N LYS A 318 -0.65 30.16 2.14
CA LYS A 318 -1.02 30.57 3.49
C LYS A 318 0.24 30.89 4.27
N GLU A 319 0.16 31.88 5.16
CA GLU A 319 1.25 32.19 6.09
C GLU A 319 1.62 30.93 6.88
N ASN A 320 2.88 30.52 6.72
CA ASN A 320 3.44 29.35 7.38
C ASN A 320 4.83 29.72 7.90
N GLU A 321 4.88 30.12 9.17
CA GLU A 321 6.11 30.56 9.83
C GLU A 321 7.21 29.48 9.79
N GLN A 322 6.82 28.21 9.91
CA GLN A 322 7.75 27.08 9.82
C GLN A 322 8.39 26.99 8.42
N PHE A 323 7.59 27.24 7.38
CA PHE A 323 8.09 27.23 6.02
C PHE A 323 9.04 28.40 5.73
N GLU A 324 8.72 29.61 6.20
CA GLU A 324 9.62 30.76 6.04
C GLU A 324 10.93 30.57 6.83
N ALA A 325 10.88 29.96 8.02
CA ALA A 325 12.08 29.59 8.78
C ALA A 325 12.93 28.55 8.02
N ASP A 326 12.29 27.53 7.46
CA ASP A 326 12.92 26.48 6.64
C ASP A 326 13.59 27.06 5.39
N LYS A 327 12.90 27.99 4.72
CA LYS A 327 13.41 28.72 3.56
C LYS A 327 14.61 29.60 3.93
N ALA A 328 14.54 30.34 5.03
CA ALA A 328 15.67 31.13 5.52
C ALA A 328 16.88 30.25 5.85
N GLN A 329 16.66 29.05 6.42
CA GLN A 329 17.73 28.08 6.64
C GLN A 329 18.36 27.61 5.32
N VAL A 330 17.55 27.19 4.35
CA VAL A 330 18.05 26.73 3.03
C VAL A 330 18.84 27.82 2.33
N VAL A 331 18.35 29.06 2.34
CA VAL A 331 19.04 30.21 1.76
C VAL A 331 20.39 30.45 2.43
N ARG A 332 20.45 30.42 3.77
CA ARG A 332 21.71 30.57 4.51
C ARG A 332 22.70 29.46 4.19
N GLU A 333 22.25 28.21 4.15
CA GLU A 333 23.12 27.07 3.84
C GLU A 333 23.65 27.15 2.40
N ILE A 334 22.81 27.48 1.41
CA ILE A 334 23.25 27.67 0.02
C ILE A 334 24.18 28.88 -0.12
N MET A 335 23.95 29.95 0.63
CA MET A 335 24.84 31.12 0.67
C MET A 335 26.21 30.77 1.24
N GLY A 336 26.26 29.91 2.26
CA GLY A 336 27.51 29.42 2.86
C GLY A 336 28.20 28.30 2.09
N LEU A 337 27.62 27.80 0.98
CA LEU A 337 28.32 26.87 0.10
C LEU A 337 29.41 27.62 -0.68
N GLU A 338 30.64 27.16 -0.45
CA GLU A 338 31.83 27.53 -1.20
C GLU A 338 32.40 26.26 -1.84
N LEU A 339 33.02 26.40 -3.02
CA LEU A 339 33.83 25.33 -3.57
C LEU A 339 35.04 25.19 -2.64
N LYS A 340 35.12 24.08 -1.91
CA LYS A 340 36.39 23.72 -1.28
C LYS A 340 37.36 23.40 -2.42
N ASP A 341 38.37 24.24 -2.60
CA ASP A 341 39.52 23.90 -3.43
C ASP A 341 40.06 22.54 -2.93
N GLN A 342 39.98 21.52 -3.77
CA GLN A 342 40.69 20.28 -3.49
C GLN A 342 42.19 20.57 -3.68
N PRO A 343 43.06 20.18 -2.73
CA PRO A 343 44.50 20.28 -2.91
C PRO A 343 45.02 19.40 -4.05
#